data_AF-W0UAT8-F1
#
_entry.id   AF-W0UAT8-F1
#
_cell.length_a   1.000
_cell.length_b   1.000
_cell.length_c   1.000
_cell.angle_alpha   90.00
_cell.angle_beta   90.00
_cell.angle_gamma   90.00
#
_symmetry.space_group_name_H-M   'P 1'
#
loop_
_entity.id
_entity.type
_entity.pdbx_description
1 polymer ?
#
loop_
_entity_poly.entity_id
_entity_poly.type
_entity_poly.pdbx_seq_one_letter_code
_entity_poly.pdbx_strand_id
1 'polypeptide(L)'
;FYVEHNRGHHVRVSTPEDPASSRLGESLWAFMPRTVLGGIRSAWNLEAGRLRRRGRRVLSLRNAVLNAWLMSVALAVVIGVVFGLPAVAWFLFQA
;
A
#
# COMPACT_ATOMS: atom_id res chain seq x y z
N PHE A 1 -1.13 0.75 -1.97
CA PHE A 1 -1.80 0.43 -3.24
C PHE A 1 -1.18 1.17 -4.43
N TYR A 2 -1.30 2.50 -4.55
CA TYR A 2 -0.85 3.30 -5.73
C TYR A 2 0.48 2.87 -6.39
N VAL A 3 1.59 2.78 -5.63
CA VAL A 3 2.90 2.42 -6.20
C VAL A 3 2.90 1.00 -6.73
N GLU A 4 2.36 0.07 -5.95
CA GLU A 4 2.29 -1.35 -6.23
C GLU A 4 1.41 -1.63 -7.43
N HIS A 5 0.20 -1.09 -7.43
CA HIS A 5 -0.76 -1.32 -8.51
C HIS A 5 -0.18 -0.84 -9.84
N ASN A 6 0.25 0.42 -9.90
CA ASN A 6 0.67 1.06 -11.15
C ASN A 6 2.03 0.61 -11.68
N ARG A 7 2.96 0.21 -10.81
CA ARG A 7 4.35 -0.12 -11.21
C ARG A 7 4.74 -1.57 -10.92
N GLY A 8 3.86 -2.30 -10.25
CA GLY A 8 3.99 -3.70 -9.90
C GLY A 8 2.96 -4.52 -10.65
N HIS A 9 1.71 -4.50 -10.19
CA HIS A 9 0.63 -5.31 -10.73
C HIS A 9 0.44 -5.13 -12.24
N HIS A 10 0.27 -3.91 -12.76
CA HIS A 10 0.11 -3.68 -14.21
C HIS A 10 1.29 -4.22 -15.05
N VAL A 11 2.49 -4.32 -14.47
CA VAL A 11 3.69 -4.84 -15.16
C VAL A 11 3.77 -6.35 -15.10
N ARG A 12 3.22 -6.99 -14.06
CA ARG A 12 3.38 -8.41 -13.75
C ARG A 12 2.05 -9.15 -13.60
N VAL A 13 0.95 -8.56 -14.06
CA VAL A 13 -0.39 -9.09 -13.86
C VAL A 13 -0.47 -10.54 -14.33
N SER A 14 -1.06 -11.39 -13.50
CA SER A 14 -1.19 -12.83 -13.73
C SER A 14 0.13 -13.62 -13.84
N THR A 15 1.28 -13.06 -13.41
CA THR A 15 2.53 -13.81 -13.24
C THR A 15 2.75 -14.24 -11.78
N PRO A 16 3.61 -15.24 -11.51
CA PRO A 16 3.90 -15.69 -10.14
C PRO A 16 4.47 -14.61 -9.20
N GLU A 17 5.09 -13.57 -9.76
CA GLU A 17 5.70 -12.46 -9.03
C GLU A 17 4.70 -11.35 -8.67
N ASP A 18 3.47 -11.42 -9.16
CA ASP A 18 2.41 -10.47 -8.81
C ASP A 18 1.65 -10.92 -7.56
N PRO A 19 1.80 -10.21 -6.43
CA PRO A 19 1.06 -10.56 -5.23
C PRO A 19 -0.46 -10.34 -5.38
N ALA A 20 -0.90 -9.46 -6.27
CA ALA A 20 -2.30 -9.06 -6.42
C ALA A 20 -3.13 -10.00 -7.29
N SER A 21 -2.49 -10.88 -8.07
CA SER A 21 -3.19 -11.93 -8.81
C SER A 21 -3.39 -13.16 -7.94
N SER A 22 -4.61 -13.67 -7.89
CA SER A 22 -4.91 -14.95 -7.22
C SER A 22 -4.33 -16.11 -8.01
N ARG A 23 -3.83 -17.13 -7.32
CA ARG A 23 -3.43 -18.39 -7.96
C ARG A 23 -4.65 -19.25 -8.25
N LEU A 24 -4.54 -20.14 -9.23
CA LEU A 24 -5.60 -21.11 -9.51
C LEU A 24 -5.86 -21.99 -8.28
N GLY A 25 -7.12 -22.06 -7.83
CA GLY A 25 -7.52 -22.84 -6.66
C GLY A 25 -7.16 -22.20 -5.31
N GLU A 26 -6.65 -20.96 -5.28
CA GLU A 26 -6.34 -20.28 -4.04
C GLU A 26 -7.62 -19.79 -3.33
N SER A 27 -7.78 -20.17 -2.06
CA SER A 27 -8.90 -19.68 -1.25
C SER A 27 -8.71 -18.21 -0.89
N LEU A 28 -9.82 -17.50 -0.63
CA LEU A 28 -9.79 -16.11 -0.19
C LEU A 28 -8.89 -15.92 1.06
N TRP A 29 -8.94 -16.87 1.99
CA TRP A 29 -8.20 -16.81 3.25
C TRP A 29 -6.69 -17.02 3.08
N ALA A 30 -6.27 -17.75 2.06
CA ALA A 30 -4.86 -17.85 1.69
C ALA A 30 -4.42 -16.63 0.88
N PHE A 31 -5.28 -16.14 -0.01
CA PHE A 31 -5.04 -14.99 -0.87
C PHE A 31 -4.86 -13.69 -0.07
N MET A 32 -5.79 -13.37 0.83
CA MET A 32 -5.85 -12.09 1.57
C MET A 32 -4.54 -11.72 2.27
N PRO A 33 -3.99 -12.54 3.18
CA PRO A 33 -2.72 -12.19 3.83
C PRO A 33 -1.56 -12.14 2.83
N ARG A 34 -1.54 -13.01 1.81
CA ARG A 34 -0.50 -13.04 0.79
C ARG A 34 -0.48 -11.77 -0.06
N THR A 35 -1.63 -11.34 -0.56
CA THR A 35 -1.75 -10.15 -1.41
C THR A 35 -1.44 -8.88 -0.61
N VAL A 36 -1.91 -8.78 0.64
CA VAL A 36 -1.66 -7.61 1.50
C VAL A 36 -0.16 -7.47 1.82
N LEU A 37 0.46 -8.52 2.36
CA LEU A 37 1.88 -8.49 2.74
C LEU A 37 2.79 -8.40 1.52
N GLY A 38 2.47 -9.15 0.47
CA GLY A 38 3.18 -9.13 -0.81
C GLY A 38 3.10 -7.75 -1.47
N GLY A 39 1.93 -7.11 -1.44
CA GLY A 39 1.73 -5.78 -1.98
C GLY A 39 2.52 -4.71 -1.23
N ILE A 40 2.57 -4.76 0.10
CA ILE A 40 3.39 -3.84 0.91
C ILE A 40 4.88 -4.00 0.55
N ARG A 41 5.38 -5.25 0.49
CA ARG A 41 6.77 -5.54 0.13
C ARG A 41 7.11 -5.11 -1.31
N SER A 42 6.23 -5.39 -2.26
CA SER A 42 6.34 -4.99 -3.67
C SER A 42 6.42 -3.46 -3.79
N ALA A 43 5.49 -2.73 -3.15
CA ALA A 43 5.47 -1.27 -3.14
C ALA A 43 6.78 -0.69 -2.59
N TRP A 44 7.25 -1.21 -1.47
CA TRP A 44 8.48 -0.73 -0.81
C TRP A 44 9.71 -0.94 -1.69
N ASN A 45 9.86 -2.13 -2.27
CA ASN A 45 11.01 -2.47 -3.11
C ASN A 45 11.05 -1.63 -4.39
N LEU A 46 9.90 -1.45 -5.05
CA LEU A 46 9.79 -0.62 -6.25
C LEU A 46 10.17 0.83 -5.96
N GLU A 47 9.67 1.38 -4.86
CA GLU A 47 9.88 2.77 -4.48
C GLU A 47 11.30 3.04 -3.97
N ALA A 48 11.82 2.15 -3.13
CA ALA A 48 13.20 2.20 -2.69
C ALA A 48 14.17 2.11 -3.88
N GLY A 49 13.90 1.22 -4.83
CA GLY A 49 14.66 1.13 -6.08
C GLY A 49 14.61 2.43 -6.90
N ARG A 50 13.43 3.03 -7.07
CA ARG A 50 13.25 4.32 -7.76
C ARG A 50 14.08 5.43 -7.11
N LEU A 51 14.07 5.52 -5.78
CA LEU A 51 14.80 6.54 -5.03
C LEU A 51 16.31 6.35 -5.09
N ARG A 52 16.80 5.11 -4.92
CA ARG A 52 18.23 4.77 -5.04
C ARG A 52 18.77 5.11 -6.42
N ARG A 53 18.05 4.78 -7.50
CA ARG A 53 18.42 5.17 -8.88
C ARG A 53 18.50 6.68 -9.09
N ARG A 54 17.83 7.47 -8.25
CA ARG A 54 17.85 8.94 -8.27
C ARG A 54 18.81 9.56 -7.25
N GLY A 55 19.65 8.75 -6.59
CA GLY A 55 20.57 9.22 -5.54
C GLY A 55 19.87 9.78 -4.30
N ARG A 56 18.64 9.35 -4.01
CA ARG A 56 17.83 9.86 -2.89
C ARG A 56 17.72 8.85 -1.75
N ARG A 57 17.61 9.36 -0.51
CA ARG A 57 17.36 8.54 0.68
C ARG A 57 15.97 7.89 0.61
N VAL A 58 15.88 6.60 0.93
CA VAL A 58 14.63 5.82 0.93
C VAL A 58 13.69 6.30 2.04
N LEU A 59 14.24 6.59 3.22
CA LEU A 59 13.51 7.21 4.32
C LEU A 59 13.49 8.73 4.11
N SER A 60 12.51 9.21 3.35
CA SER A 60 12.29 10.63 3.11
C SER A 60 10.85 10.90 2.68
N LEU A 61 10.40 12.15 2.77
CA LEU A 61 9.08 12.59 2.25
C LEU A 61 8.94 12.43 0.73
N ARG A 62 10.05 12.16 0.02
CA ARG A 62 10.05 11.88 -1.42
C ARG A 62 9.67 10.43 -1.74
N ASN A 63 9.56 9.58 -0.71
CA ASN A 63 9.05 8.22 -0.81
C ASN A 63 7.52 8.25 -0.82
N ALA A 64 6.93 7.87 -1.94
CA ALA A 64 5.50 7.88 -2.16
C ALA A 64 4.75 6.92 -1.22
N VAL A 65 5.37 5.83 -0.75
CA VAL A 65 4.75 4.92 0.23
C VAL A 65 4.63 5.62 1.59
N LEU A 66 5.72 6.19 2.08
CA LEU A 66 5.72 6.92 3.36
C LEU A 66 4.80 8.14 3.30
N ASN A 67 4.85 8.89 2.21
CA ASN A 67 3.99 10.06 2.01
C ASN A 67 2.50 9.65 2.02
N ALA A 68 2.12 8.57 1.34
CA ALA A 68 0.75 8.09 1.36
C ALA A 68 0.29 7.68 2.77
N TRP A 69 1.13 6.99 3.55
CA TRP A 69 0.81 6.64 4.94
C TRP A 69 0.63 7.89 5.82
N LEU A 70 1.52 8.87 5.68
CA LEU A 70 1.40 10.14 6.39
C LEU A 70 0.12 10.89 6.01
N MET A 71 -0.26 10.90 4.73
CA MET A 71 -1.52 11.50 4.29
C MET A 71 -2.74 10.77 4.85
N SER A 72 -2.72 9.43 4.95
CA SER A 72 -3.79 8.67 5.58
C SER A 72 -3.94 8.99 7.07
N VAL A 73 -2.83 9.10 7.80
CA VAL A 73 -2.83 9.51 9.20
C VAL A 73 -3.34 10.95 9.35
N ALA A 74 -2.87 11.87 8.51
CA ALA A 74 -3.33 13.26 8.52
C ALA A 74 -4.85 13.35 8.27
N LEU A 75 -5.37 12.59 7.32
CA LEU A 75 -6.80 12.52 7.05
C LEU A 75 -7.58 11.98 8.26
N ALA A 76 -7.12 10.89 8.89
CA ALA A 76 -7.75 10.35 10.09
C ALA A 76 -7.75 11.36 11.26
N VAL A 77 -6.67 12.13 11.42
CA VAL A 77 -6.59 13.22 12.42
C VAL A 77 -7.59 14.32 12.10
N VAL A 78 -7.69 14.77 10.84
CA VAL A 78 -8.68 15.78 10.43
C VAL A 78 -10.11 15.30 10.72
N ILE A 79 -10.42 14.03 10.40
CA ILE A 79 -11.72 13.43 10.72
C ILE A 79 -11.97 13.47 12.23
N GLY A 80 -10.99 13.09 13.05
CA GLY A 80 -11.13 13.10 14.50
C GLY A 80 -11.31 14.49 15.11
N VAL A 81 -10.62 15.50 14.59
CA VAL A 81 -10.74 16.90 15.05
C VAL A 81 -12.10 17.49 14.66
N VAL A 82 -12.61 17.21 13.47
CA VAL A 82 -13.85 17.82 12.96
C VAL A 82 -15.10 17.07 13.44
N PHE A 83 -15.07 15.74 13.46
CA PHE A 83 -16.25 14.89 13.69
C PHE A 83 -16.17 14.04 14.96
N GLY A 84 -15.05 14.09 15.69
CA GLY A 84 -14.84 13.33 16.92
C GLY A 84 -14.36 11.89 16.71
N LEU A 85 -13.98 11.24 17.82
CA LEU A 85 -13.44 9.88 17.84
C LEU A 85 -14.35 8.80 17.23
N PRO A 86 -15.69 8.82 17.40
CA PRO A 86 -16.56 7.82 16.76
C PRO A 86 -16.43 7.81 15.24
N ALA A 87 -16.27 8.96 14.60
CA ALA A 87 -16.08 9.06 13.15
C ALA A 87 -14.75 8.43 12.70
N VAL A 88 -13.69 8.53 13.50
CA VAL A 88 -12.41 7.86 13.23
C VAL A 88 -12.58 6.34 13.28
N ALA A 89 -13.33 5.81 14.24
CA ALA A 89 -13.60 4.37 14.32
C ALA A 89 -14.33 3.88 13.08
N TRP A 90 -15.41 4.55 12.68
CA TRP A 90 -16.12 4.24 11.43
C TRP A 90 -15.20 4.29 10.20
N PHE A 91 -14.35 5.32 10.11
CA PHE A 91 -13.40 5.45 9.01
C PHE A 91 -12.38 4.30 8.95
N LEU A 92 -11.89 3.81 10.09
CA LEU A 92 -10.90 2.73 10.14
C LEU A 92 -11.49 1.34 9.85
N PHE A 93 -12.78 1.12 10.13
CA PHE A 93 -13.46 -0.18 10.01
C PHE A 93 -14.55 -0.21 8.93
N GLN A 94 -14.52 0.70 7.96
CA GLN A 94 -15.53 0.81 6.90
C GLN A 94 -15.46 -0.31 5.82
N ALA A 95 -14.65 -1.36 6.01
CA ALA A 95 -14.37 -2.40 5.02
C ALA A 95 -14.44 -3.80 5.62
#